data_AF-A0A949E2J6-F1
#
_entry.id   AF-A0A949E2J6-F1
#
_cell.length_a   1.000
_cell.length_b   1.000
_cell.length_c   1.000
_cell.angle_alpha   90.00
_cell.angle_beta   90.00
_cell.angle_gamma   90.00
#
_symmetry.space_group_name_H-M   'P 1'
#
loop_
_entity.id
_entity.type
_entity.pdbx_description
1 polymer ?
#
loop_
_entity_poly.entity_id
_entity_poly.type
_entity_poly.pdbx_seq_one_letter_code
_entity_poly.pdbx_strand_id
1 'polypeptide(L)'
;MHKYIHKLKDLFIKIIFLFIRSLRPLLGPRGTCIYPVTCTNYSKYMLKSKPFYISIPLIILRVLSCNPLTVLYWKIKNKIKKRV
;
A
#
# COMPACT_ATOMS: atom_id res chain seq x y z
N MET A 1 -9.22 -25.68 12.45
CA MET A 1 -9.38 -24.76 11.30
C MET A 1 -8.55 -23.46 11.36
N HIS A 2 -7.87 -23.10 12.46
CA HIS A 2 -7.08 -21.86 12.55
C HIS A 2 -5.72 -21.86 11.81
N LYS A 3 -5.08 -23.02 11.64
CA LYS A 3 -3.71 -23.13 11.06
C LYS A 3 -3.67 -22.85 9.55
N TYR A 4 -4.73 -23.22 8.82
CA TYR A 4 -4.83 -23.03 7.37
C TYR A 4 -5.13 -21.58 6.98
N ILE A 5 -5.94 -20.88 7.78
CA ILE A 5 -6.25 -19.46 7.55
C ILE A 5 -4.96 -18.63 7.61
N HIS A 6 -4.07 -18.90 8.56
CA HIS A 6 -2.78 -18.21 8.66
C HIS A 6 -1.90 -18.43 7.43
N LYS A 7 -1.80 -19.68 6.96
CA LYS A 7 -1.00 -20.04 5.77
C LYS A 7 -1.51 -19.36 4.49
N LEU A 8 -2.83 -19.22 4.36
CA LEU A 8 -3.45 -18.49 3.24
C LEU A 8 -3.20 -16.97 3.34
N LYS A 9 -3.25 -16.40 4.55
CA LYS A 9 -2.91 -14.98 4.78
C LYS A 9 -1.47 -14.68 4.36
N ASP A 10 -0.53 -15.55 4.71
CA ASP A 10 0.89 -15.38 4.39
C ASP A 10 1.17 -15.51 2.89
N LEU A 11 0.47 -16.42 2.20
CA LEU A 11 0.53 -16.53 0.74
C LEU A 11 0.03 -15.25 0.06
N PHE A 12 -1.10 -14.71 0.53
CA PHE A 12 -1.65 -13.45 0.03
C PHE A 12 -0.71 -12.27 0.27
N ILE A 13 -0.06 -12.19 1.44
CA ILE A 13 0.94 -11.16 1.73
C ILE A 13 2.11 -11.26 0.75
N LYS A 14 2.58 -12.47 0.43
CA LYS A 14 3.64 -12.68 -0.57
C LYS A 14 3.22 -12.23 -1.96
N ILE A 15 1.99 -12.55 -2.39
CA ILE A 15 1.44 -12.12 -3.68
C ILE A 15 1.35 -10.59 -3.75
N ILE A 16 0.78 -9.97 -2.71
CA ILE A 16 0.68 -8.51 -2.59
C ILE A 16 2.08 -7.87 -2.59
N PHE A 17 3.04 -8.48 -1.90
CA PHE A 17 4.42 -7.98 -1.87
C PHE A 17 5.08 -8.05 -3.26
N LEU A 18 4.90 -9.16 -3.97
CA LEU A 18 5.39 -9.33 -5.33
C LEU A 18 4.75 -8.32 -6.28
N PHE A 19 3.43 -8.15 -6.20
CA PHE A 19 2.67 -7.19 -6.98
C PHE A 19 3.13 -5.75 -6.73
N ILE A 20 3.27 -5.35 -5.46
CA ILE A 20 3.82 -4.04 -5.08
C ILE A 20 5.23 -3.85 -5.63
N ARG A 21 6.07 -4.89 -5.60
CA ARG A 21 7.46 -4.81 -6.07
C ARG A 21 7.54 -4.67 -7.59
N SER A 22 6.70 -5.37 -8.33
CA SER A 22 6.60 -5.26 -9.80
C SER A 22 6.01 -3.93 -10.24
N LEU A 23 5.03 -3.42 -9.49
CA LEU A 23 4.41 -2.13 -9.76
C LEU A 23 5.30 -0.95 -9.34
N ARG A 24 6.16 -1.10 -8.34
CA ARG A 24 7.03 -0.03 -7.80
C ARG A 24 7.79 0.81 -8.85
N PRO A 25 8.43 0.26 -9.89
CA PRO A 25 9.06 1.09 -10.93
C PRO A 25 8.06 2.00 -11.67
N LEU A 26 6.80 1.60 -11.77
CA LEU A 26 5.73 2.37 -12.42
C LEU A 26 5.10 3.42 -11.47
N LEU A 27 5.16 3.20 -10.16
CA LEU A 27 4.58 4.09 -9.13
C LEU A 27 5.55 5.18 -8.63
N GLY A 28 6.71 5.30 -9.27
CA GLY A 28 7.64 6.40 -9.04
C GLY A 28 8.82 6.06 -8.12
N PRO A 29 9.65 7.07 -7.82
CA PRO A 29 10.94 6.87 -7.16
C PRO A 29 10.84 6.34 -5.72
N ARG A 30 11.88 5.64 -5.28
CA ARG A 30 11.97 5.16 -3.90
C ARG A 30 12.03 6.36 -2.94
N GLY A 31 11.31 6.28 -1.83
CA GLY A 31 11.28 7.32 -0.80
C GLY A 31 10.24 8.43 -0.98
N THR A 32 9.45 8.43 -2.07
CA THR A 32 8.37 9.42 -2.30
C THR A 32 6.98 8.90 -1.95
N CYS A 33 6.88 7.92 -1.04
CA CYS A 33 5.57 7.42 -0.63
C CYS A 33 4.83 8.51 0.15
N ILE A 34 3.58 8.78 -0.24
CA ILE A 34 2.70 9.74 0.46
C ILE A 34 2.25 9.23 1.83
N TYR A 35 2.41 7.93 2.10
CA TYR A 35 1.97 7.31 3.33
C TYR A 35 3.14 7.06 4.29
N PRO A 36 2.95 7.31 5.60
CA PRO A 36 4.01 7.11 6.59
C PRO A 36 4.32 5.63 6.83
N VAL A 37 3.32 4.76 6.67
CA VAL A 37 3.46 3.31 6.85
C VAL A 37 3.61 2.65 5.48
N THR A 38 4.61 1.79 5.33
CA THR A 38 4.85 1.04 4.08
C THR A 38 3.63 0.20 3.70
N CYS A 39 3.36 0.05 2.40
CA CYS A 39 2.25 -0.76 1.91
C CYS A 39 2.28 -2.18 2.49
N THR A 40 3.48 -2.76 2.67
CA THR A 40 3.66 -4.08 3.29
C THR A 40 3.19 -4.13 4.75
N ASN A 41 3.60 -3.15 5.57
CA ASN A 41 3.20 -3.10 6.97
C ASN A 41 1.71 -2.79 7.11
N TYR A 42 1.18 -1.92 6.24
CA TYR A 42 -0.25 -1.66 6.16
C TYR A 42 -1.04 -2.92 5.80
N SER A 43 -0.59 -3.71 4.81
CA SER A 43 -1.25 -4.97 4.43
C SER A 43 -1.26 -5.98 5.57
N LYS A 44 -0.13 -6.13 6.27
CA LYS A 44 -0.05 -6.98 7.47
C LYS A 44 -1.04 -6.53 8.54
N TYR A 45 -1.11 -5.22 8.81
CA TYR A 45 -2.02 -4.65 9.79
C TYR A 45 -3.49 -4.87 9.39
N MET A 46 -3.86 -4.60 8.13
CA MET A 46 -5.23 -4.75 7.64
C MET A 46 -5.68 -6.21 7.68
N LEU A 47 -4.85 -7.14 7.18
CA LEU A 47 -5.16 -8.57 7.19
C LEU A 47 -5.26 -9.17 8.61
N LYS A 48 -4.64 -8.54 9.61
CA LYS A 48 -4.74 -8.92 11.02
C LYS A 48 -5.98 -8.30 11.69
N SER A 49 -6.32 -7.06 11.34
CA SER A 49 -7.33 -6.26 12.05
C SER A 49 -8.73 -6.34 11.43
N LYS A 50 -8.84 -6.68 10.14
CA LYS A 50 -10.09 -6.69 9.38
C LYS A 50 -10.26 -8.00 8.63
N PRO A 51 -11.51 -8.37 8.28
CA PRO A 51 -11.75 -9.52 7.43
C PRO A 51 -11.21 -9.29 6.01
N PHE A 52 -10.92 -10.38 5.31
CA PHE A 52 -10.22 -10.36 4.01
C PHE A 52 -10.92 -9.52 2.95
N TYR A 53 -12.25 -9.63 2.84
CA TYR A 53 -13.05 -8.91 1.85
C TYR A 53 -13.02 -7.39 2.03
N ILE A 54 -12.72 -6.90 3.23
CA ILE A 54 -12.49 -5.47 3.50
C ILE A 54 -11.02 -5.12 3.30
N SER A 55 -10.12 -5.99 3.75
CA SER A 55 -8.69 -5.74 3.75
C SER A 55 -8.11 -5.62 2.34
N ILE A 56 -8.52 -6.50 1.42
CA ILE A 56 -8.01 -6.57 0.05
C ILE A 56 -8.28 -5.26 -0.73
N PRO A 57 -9.54 -4.77 -0.87
CA PRO A 57 -9.79 -3.54 -1.61
C PRO A 57 -9.07 -2.33 -0.99
N LEU A 58 -8.98 -2.25 0.34
CA LEU A 58 -8.24 -1.19 1.03
C LEU A 58 -6.74 -1.21 0.74
N ILE A 59 -6.15 -2.40 0.65
CA ILE A 59 -4.73 -2.57 0.30
C ILE A 59 -4.51 -2.16 -1.16
N ILE A 60 -5.36 -2.64 -2.08
CA ILE A 60 -5.26 -2.32 -3.51
C ILE A 60 -5.38 -0.82 -3.73
N LEU A 61 -6.40 -0.17 -3.13
CA LEU A 61 -6.62 1.27 -3.24
C LEU A 61 -5.40 2.06 -2.74
N ARG A 62 -4.79 1.63 -1.63
CA ARG A 62 -3.58 2.27 -1.08
C ARG A 62 -2.39 2.12 -2.02
N VAL A 63 -2.23 0.96 -2.65
CA VAL A 63 -1.17 0.73 -3.64
C VAL A 63 -1.41 1.60 -4.86
N LEU A 64 -2.63 1.63 -5.42
CA LEU A 64 -2.98 2.47 -6.58
C LEU A 64 -2.85 3.97 -6.29
N SER A 65 -3.06 4.39 -5.04
CA SER A 65 -2.87 5.77 -4.60
C SER A 65 -1.39 6.21 -4.60
N CYS A 66 -0.45 5.27 -4.72
CA CYS A 66 0.96 5.59 -4.92
C CYS A 66 1.29 5.91 -6.39
N ASN A 67 0.31 6.10 -7.27
CA ASN A 67 0.59 6.48 -8.66
C ASN A 67 1.35 7.82 -8.73
N PRO A 68 2.17 8.03 -9.78
CA PRO A 68 3.05 9.20 -9.88
C PRO A 68 2.28 10.53 -9.96
N LEU A 69 1.07 10.55 -10.52
CA LEU A 69 0.23 11.76 -10.59
C LEU A 69 -0.26 12.19 -9.19
N THR A 70 -0.69 11.25 -8.36
CA THR A 70 -1.12 11.49 -6.99
C THR A 70 0.05 11.93 -6.12
N VAL A 71 1.23 11.32 -6.29
CA VAL A 71 2.46 11.76 -5.62
C VAL A 71 2.83 13.19 -6.04
N LEU A 72 2.79 13.50 -7.34
CA LEU A 72 3.08 14.84 -7.86
C LEU A 72 2.08 15.88 -7.32
N TYR A 73 0.79 15.57 -7.34
CA TYR A 73 -0.27 16.41 -6.78
C TYR A 73 -0.02 16.73 -5.30
N TRP A 74 0.26 15.71 -4.47
CA TRP A 74 0.56 15.91 -3.06
C TRP A 74 1.84 16.71 -2.83
N LYS A 75 2.87 16.50 -3.66
CA LYS A 75 4.13 17.27 -3.59
C LYS A 75 3.90 18.74 -3.90
N ILE A 76 3.11 19.06 -4.93
CA ILE A 76 2.74 20.44 -5.28
C ILE A 76 1.90 21.06 -4.17
N LYS A 77 0.86 20.37 -3.70
CA LYS A 77 -0.01 20.84 -2.61
C LYS A 77 0.76 21.15 -1.33
N ASN A 78 1.67 20.26 -0.92
CA ASN A 78 2.51 20.48 0.26
C ASN A 78 3.50 21.63 0.07
N LYS A 79 4.00 21.85 -1.14
CA LYS A 79 4.87 23.00 -1.47
C LYS A 79 4.11 24.32 -1.39
N ILE A 80 2.86 24.36 -1.85
CA ILE A 80 1.98 25.54 -1.73
C ILE A 80 1.67 25.81 -0.25
N LYS A 81 1.26 24.79 0.51
CA LYS A 81 0.94 24.93 1.93
C LYS A 81 2.11 25.38 2.82
N LYS A 82 3.35 25.14 2.40
CA LYS A 82 4.56 25.63 3.11
C LYS A 82 4.97 27.05 2.74
N ARG A 83 4.39 27.64 1.68
CA ARG A 83 4.68 29.01 1.22
C ARG A 83 3.66 30.04 1.72
N VAL A 84 2.52 29.58 2.22
CA VAL A 84 1.49 30.38 2.92
C VAL A 84 1.68 30.15 4.40
#